data_AF-A0A318LDJ4-F1
#
_entry.id   AF-A0A318LDJ4-F1
#
_cell.length_a   1.000
_cell.length_b   1.000
_cell.length_c   1.000
_cell.angle_alpha   90.00
_cell.angle_beta   90.00
_cell.angle_gamma   90.00
#
_symmetry.space_group_name_H-M   'P 1'
#
loop_
_entity.id
_entity.type
_entity.pdbx_description
1 polymer ?
#
loop_
_entity_poly.entity_id
_entity_poly.type
_entity_poly.pdbx_seq_one_letter_code
_entity_poly.pdbx_strand_id
1 'polypeptide(L)'
;MAAYVDTGFYAEADIYLASNKGFTDVMPANCIGLVDLESVATHEWGHAFGLDHAFETDLTMYPTYADCDTKQRTLGLGDWQGMNALY
;
A
#
# COMPACT_ATOMS: atom_id res chain seq x y z
N MET A 1 -12.68 -4.37 -8.20
CA MET A 1 -12.55 -3.24 -9.14
C MET A 1 -11.08 -2.85 -9.17
N ALA A 2 -10.65 -2.02 -10.13
CA ALA A 2 -9.26 -1.54 -10.17
C ALA A 2 -9.01 -0.50 -9.07
N ALA A 3 -7.76 -0.37 -8.63
CA ALA A 3 -7.33 0.86 -7.94
C ALA A 3 -7.62 2.04 -8.88
N TYR A 4 -8.15 3.13 -8.33
CA TYR A 4 -8.45 4.30 -9.15
C TYR A 4 -7.16 4.95 -9.64
N VAL A 5 -7.20 5.60 -10.80
CA VAL A 5 -6.05 6.35 -11.33
C VAL A 5 -6.23 7.80 -10.91
N ASP A 6 -5.26 8.35 -10.19
CA ASP A 6 -5.27 9.78 -9.89
C ASP A 6 -4.99 10.57 -11.17
N THR A 7 -5.78 11.63 -11.37
CA THR A 7 -5.71 12.50 -12.56
C THR A 7 -5.01 13.83 -12.26
N GLY A 8 -4.45 13.99 -11.06
CA GLY A 8 -3.67 15.15 -10.64
C GLY A 8 -2.29 15.26 -11.30
N PHE A 9 -1.62 16.39 -11.08
CA PHE A 9 -0.22 16.60 -11.45
C PHE A 9 0.69 16.31 -10.25
N TYR A 10 1.55 15.31 -10.39
CA TYR A 10 2.55 14.96 -9.37
C TYR A 10 3.87 15.68 -9.64
N ALA A 11 4.18 16.67 -8.80
CA ALA A 11 5.46 17.39 -8.86
C ALA A 11 6.59 16.65 -8.10
N GLU A 12 6.22 15.82 -7.13
CA GLU A 12 7.09 15.12 -6.20
C GLU A 12 6.42 13.81 -5.75
N ALA A 13 7.23 12.85 -5.28
CA ALA A 13 6.77 11.51 -4.88
C ALA A 13 7.45 11.06 -3.57
N ASP A 14 7.64 12.00 -2.64
CA ASP A 14 8.23 11.72 -1.34
C ASP A 14 7.27 10.87 -0.49
N ILE A 15 7.81 9.82 0.16
CA ILE A 15 7.02 8.89 0.97
C ILE A 15 7.34 9.12 2.45
N TYR A 16 6.30 9.41 3.22
CA TYR A 16 6.34 9.42 4.69
C TYR A 16 5.57 8.23 5.23
N LEU A 17 6.26 7.26 5.84
CA LEU A 17 5.64 6.01 6.27
C LEU A 17 4.89 6.15 7.59
N ALA A 18 5.53 6.67 8.63
CA ALA A 18 4.90 7.07 9.91
C ALA A 18 5.94 7.64 10.88
N SER A 19 5.44 8.22 11.98
CA SER A 19 6.20 8.50 13.20
C SER A 19 5.69 7.60 14.33
N ASN A 20 6.58 7.14 15.22
CA ASN A 20 6.22 6.40 16.43
C ASN A 20 5.44 5.09 16.15
N LYS A 21 5.74 4.39 15.05
CA LYS A 21 5.20 3.07 14.74
C LYS A 21 6.29 2.01 14.87
N GLY A 22 5.93 0.86 15.45
CA GLY A 22 6.80 -0.31 15.52
C GLY A 22 6.76 -1.07 14.21
N PHE A 23 7.65 -0.71 13.27
CA PHE A 23 7.76 -1.42 12.00
C PHE A 23 8.60 -2.69 12.12
N THR A 24 8.26 -3.68 11.30
CA THR A 24 9.07 -4.87 11.07
C THR A 24 9.13 -5.20 9.58
N ASP A 25 10.27 -5.67 9.09
CA ASP A 25 10.46 -6.20 7.73
C ASP A 25 10.16 -7.72 7.68
N VAL A 26 10.28 -8.40 8.82
CA VAL A 26 9.94 -9.81 8.99
C VAL A 26 8.83 -9.94 10.03
N MET A 27 7.67 -10.46 9.61
CA MET A 27 6.54 -10.68 10.51
C MET A 27 6.83 -11.88 11.44
N PRO A 28 6.89 -11.70 12.77
CA PRO A 28 7.11 -12.81 13.70
C PRO A 28 5.85 -13.67 13.85
N ALA A 29 6.01 -14.97 14.10
CA ALA A 29 4.89 -15.90 14.26
C ALA A 29 3.91 -15.50 15.39
N ASN A 30 4.42 -14.91 16.48
CA ASN A 30 3.63 -14.37 17.59
C ASN A 30 3.66 -12.84 17.55
N CYS A 31 3.18 -12.26 16.44
CA CYS A 31 3.15 -10.81 16.28
C CYS A 31 2.17 -10.14 17.26
N ILE A 32 2.61 -9.03 17.85
CA ILE A 32 1.80 -8.16 18.71
C ILE A 32 2.17 -6.71 18.40
N GLY A 33 1.22 -5.94 17.87
CA GLY A 33 1.34 -4.49 17.71
C GLY A 33 2.47 -4.01 16.79
N LEU A 34 2.92 -4.87 15.86
CA LEU A 34 3.89 -4.49 14.83
C LEU A 34 3.17 -4.20 13.52
N VAL A 35 3.69 -3.21 12.81
CA VAL A 35 3.24 -2.84 11.47
C VAL A 35 4.21 -3.44 10.47
N ASP A 36 3.68 -4.03 9.42
CA ASP A 36 4.48 -4.57 8.34
C ASP A 36 5.04 -3.46 7.44
N LEU A 37 6.35 -3.28 7.44
CA LEU A 37 7.02 -2.23 6.67
C LEU A 37 6.80 -2.42 5.17
N GLU A 38 6.87 -3.66 4.68
CA GLU A 38 6.71 -3.99 3.27
C GLU A 38 5.30 -3.64 2.78
N SER A 39 4.26 -3.98 3.55
CA SER A 39 2.86 -3.64 3.24
C SER A 39 2.65 -2.13 3.10
N VAL A 40 3.06 -1.33 4.09
CA VAL A 40 2.88 0.12 4.05
C VAL A 40 3.72 0.74 2.92
N ALA A 41 4.98 0.34 2.77
CA ALA A 41 5.82 0.88 1.71
C ALA A 41 5.25 0.55 0.32
N THR A 42 4.72 -0.65 0.11
CA THR A 42 4.12 -1.05 -1.18
C THR A 42 2.87 -0.22 -1.50
N HIS A 43 2.04 0.07 -0.50
CA HIS A 43 0.90 0.98 -0.63
C HIS A 43 1.32 2.39 -1.06
N GLU A 44 2.28 2.99 -0.34
CA GLU A 44 2.74 4.35 -0.66
C GLU A 44 3.44 4.43 -2.01
N TRP A 45 4.15 3.37 -2.43
CA TRP A 45 4.70 3.29 -3.79
C TRP A 45 3.61 3.27 -4.85
N GLY A 46 2.45 2.67 -4.59
CA GLY A 46 1.30 2.76 -5.49
C GLY A 46 0.86 4.21 -5.73
N HIS A 47 0.78 5.02 -4.66
CA HIS A 47 0.53 6.46 -4.79
C HIS A 47 1.64 7.18 -5.56
N ALA A 48 2.91 6.85 -5.30
CA ALA A 48 4.04 7.43 -6.04
C ALA A 48 3.98 7.13 -7.55
N PHE A 49 3.36 6.02 -7.96
CA PHE A 49 3.12 5.68 -9.36
C PHE A 49 1.82 6.24 -9.93
N GLY A 50 0.97 6.88 -9.12
CA GLY A 50 -0.27 7.53 -9.56
C GLY A 50 -1.54 6.71 -9.34
N LEU A 51 -1.49 5.64 -8.53
CA LEU A 51 -2.69 4.97 -8.06
C LEU A 51 -3.33 5.75 -6.91
N ASP A 52 -4.65 5.79 -6.87
CA ASP A 52 -5.46 6.20 -5.73
C ASP A 52 -5.96 4.95 -4.99
N HIS A 53 -6.58 5.14 -3.83
CA HIS A 53 -7.10 4.08 -3.00
C HIS A 53 -8.08 3.15 -3.73
N ALA A 54 -8.07 1.88 -3.33
CA ALA A 54 -9.09 0.89 -3.64
C ALA A 54 -9.92 0.57 -2.39
N PHE A 55 -11.15 0.06 -2.54
CA PHE A 55 -12.04 -0.21 -1.40
C PHE A 55 -12.27 -1.70 -1.14
N GLU A 56 -11.59 -2.56 -1.89
CA GLU A 56 -11.46 -3.99 -1.64
C GLU A 56 -10.33 -4.25 -0.63
N THR A 57 -10.65 -4.89 0.48
CA THR A 57 -9.78 -5.03 1.67
C THR A 57 -8.51 -5.83 1.46
N ASP A 58 -8.45 -6.64 0.39
CA ASP A 58 -7.30 -7.51 0.10
C ASP A 58 -6.39 -6.92 -0.99
N LEU A 59 -6.64 -5.68 -1.43
CA LEU A 59 -5.79 -4.98 -2.39
C LEU A 59 -4.69 -4.17 -1.69
N THR A 60 -3.57 -3.99 -2.39
CA THR A 60 -2.46 -3.14 -1.92
C THR A 60 -2.97 -1.74 -1.61
N MET A 61 -3.77 -1.15 -2.50
CA MET A 61 -4.27 0.22 -2.37
C MET A 61 -5.44 0.40 -1.39
N TYR A 62 -5.78 -0.60 -0.56
CA TYR A 62 -6.77 -0.42 0.50
C TYR A 62 -6.28 0.64 1.53
N PRO A 63 -7.07 1.66 1.91
CA PRO A 63 -6.59 2.84 2.65
C PRO A 63 -6.17 2.60 4.09
N THR A 64 -6.27 1.39 4.61
CA THR A 64 -5.92 1.09 6.01
C THR A 64 -5.16 -0.22 6.10
N TYR A 65 -4.19 -0.26 7.01
CA TYR A 65 -3.48 -1.49 7.40
C TYR A 65 -3.92 -1.91 8.81
N ALA A 66 -3.80 -3.21 9.08
CA ALA A 66 -3.96 -3.77 10.42
C ALA A 66 -2.59 -4.16 10.99
N ASP A 67 -2.45 -4.08 12.32
CA ASP A 67 -1.28 -4.61 13.00
C ASP A 67 -1.18 -6.12 12.70
N CYS A 68 0.04 -6.60 12.52
CA CYS A 68 0.32 -8.02 12.26
C CYS A 68 -0.32 -8.59 10.98
N ASP A 69 -0.60 -7.74 9.99
CA ASP A 69 -1.12 -8.13 8.68
C ASP A 69 -0.06 -7.89 7.58
N THR A 70 -0.09 -8.71 6.53
CA THR A 70 0.83 -8.67 5.38
C THR A 70 0.12 -8.65 4.03
N LYS A 71 -1.21 -8.48 4.00
CA LYS A 71 -2.01 -8.53 2.75
C LYS A 71 -1.55 -7.54 1.67
N GLN A 72 -1.09 -6.36 2.07
CA GLN A 72 -0.71 -5.29 1.13
C GLN A 72 0.72 -5.47 0.56
N ARG A 73 1.41 -6.57 0.88
CA ARG A 73 2.67 -6.93 0.21
C ARG A 73 2.46 -7.35 -1.25
N THR A 74 1.27 -7.85 -1.58
CA THR A 74 1.01 -8.44 -2.90
C THR A 74 0.14 -7.55 -3.77
N LEU A 75 0.51 -7.43 -5.04
CA LEU A 75 -0.27 -6.74 -6.05
C LEU A 75 -1.51 -7.54 -6.42
N GLY A 76 -2.69 -7.07 -6.01
CA GLY A 76 -3.96 -7.67 -6.39
C GLY A 76 -4.34 -7.35 -7.84
N LEU A 77 -5.33 -8.07 -8.39
CA LEU A 77 -5.78 -7.84 -9.77
C LEU A 77 -6.21 -6.38 -10.00
N GLY A 78 -6.86 -5.77 -9.00
CA GLY A 78 -7.29 -4.38 -9.08
C GLY A 78 -6.12 -3.39 -9.13
N ASP A 79 -5.08 -3.62 -8.33
CA ASP A 79 -3.87 -2.80 -8.32
C ASP A 79 -3.13 -2.93 -9.67
N TRP A 80 -3.01 -4.16 -10.20
CA TRP A 80 -2.40 -4.41 -11.51
C TRP A 80 -3.15 -3.72 -12.65
N GLN A 81 -4.49 -3.78 -12.65
CA GLN A 81 -5.31 -3.10 -13.66
C GLN A 81 -5.13 -1.59 -13.63
N GLY A 82 -4.99 -0.99 -12.44
CA GLY A 82 -4.70 0.44 -12.29
C GLY A 82 -3.32 0.79 -12.86
N MET A 83 -2.30 0.01 -12.52
CA MET A 83 -0.93 0.23 -13.04
C MET A 83 -0.87 0.11 -14.57
N ASN A 84 -1.52 -0.91 -15.14
CA ASN A 84 -1.59 -1.12 -16.59
C ASN A 84 -2.42 -0.05 -17.33
N ALA A 85 -3.26 0.72 -16.62
CA ALA A 85 -3.95 1.86 -17.22
C ALA A 85 -3.05 3.11 -17.31
N LEU A 86 -2.00 3.18 -16.49
CA LEU A 86 -1.04 4.28 -16.43
C LEU A 86 0.19 4.07 -17.33
N TYR A 87 0.64 2.83 -17.50
CA TYR A 87 1.88 2.44 -18.19
C TYR A 87 1.69 1.21 -19.08
#